data_AF-A0A2K4WBD6-F1
#
_entry.id   AF-A0A2K4WBD6-F1
#
_cell.length_a   1.000
_cell.length_b   1.000
_cell.length_c   1.000
_cell.angle_alpha   90.00
_cell.angle_beta   90.00
_cell.angle_gamma   90.00
#
_symmetry.space_group_name_H-M   'P 1'
#
loop_
_entity.id
_entity.type
_entity.pdbx_description
1 polymer ?
#
loop_
_entity_poly.entity_id
_entity_poly.type
_entity_poly.pdbx_seq_one_letter_code
_entity_poly.pdbx_strand_id
1 'polypeptide(L)'
;MSKRSAVVPMSALGSSNESHMKNVSPALQNSAGSEDIKLKDVVFLSRQFQRSVRLDIDFEDVAALRGYICQGTARSVLETTARHIEESSQRAFTWTGPFGGGKSSLAVALCSLVSNEPAIRQAALETLSLDEEEESYIPRAFSATGDGWLVMPVVGNRSSVVDALVCRLKINFSHACVLIAARARCILFKISSPLAFQT
;
A
#
# COMPACT_ATOMS: atom_id res chain seq x y z
N MET A 1 -27.21 -17.51 51.92
CA MET A 1 -27.44 -18.77 51.16
C MET A 1 -26.15 -19.00 50.37
N SER A 2 -25.08 -19.63 50.88
CA SER A 2 -24.84 -20.97 51.46
C SER A 2 -24.92 -22.12 50.45
N LYS A 3 -23.84 -22.93 50.47
CA LYS A 3 -23.50 -24.22 49.81
C LYS A 3 -22.73 -24.08 48.48
N ARG A 4 -21.40 -24.28 48.41
CA ARG A 4 -20.57 -25.50 48.62
C ARG A 4 -21.06 -26.72 47.83
N SER A 5 -20.26 -27.20 46.87
CA SER A 5 -19.86 -28.61 46.81
C SER A 5 -18.52 -28.77 46.11
N ALA A 6 -17.63 -29.49 46.78
CA ALA A 6 -16.30 -29.89 46.34
C ALA A 6 -16.34 -31.28 45.67
N VAL A 7 -15.18 -31.69 45.15
CA VAL A 7 -14.54 -33.03 45.24
C VAL A 7 -13.95 -33.51 43.89
N VAL A 8 -12.63 -33.68 43.91
CA VAL A 8 -11.71 -34.37 42.98
C VAL A 8 -11.75 -35.89 43.30
N PRO A 9 -11.40 -36.86 42.42
CA PRO A 9 -10.02 -37.39 42.48
C PRO A 9 -9.40 -37.91 41.15
N MET A 10 -8.09 -38.14 41.32
CA MET A 10 -7.03 -38.69 40.48
C MET A 10 -7.21 -40.11 39.92
N SER A 11 -6.41 -40.37 38.87
CA SER A 11 -5.63 -41.59 38.54
C SER A 11 -6.32 -42.77 37.85
N ALA A 12 -5.74 -43.22 36.71
CA ALA A 12 -4.92 -44.44 36.66
C ALA A 12 -4.74 -45.02 35.23
N LEU A 13 -3.46 -45.21 34.86
CA LEU A 13 -2.86 -46.40 34.19
C LEU A 13 -3.23 -46.76 32.73
N GLY A 14 -2.18 -46.89 31.89
CA GLY A 14 -2.22 -47.70 30.67
C GLY A 14 -1.06 -47.43 29.70
N SER A 15 -0.03 -48.26 29.79
CA SER A 15 1.30 -48.17 29.18
C SER A 15 1.43 -48.69 27.73
N SER A 16 2.47 -48.18 27.05
CA SER A 16 3.37 -48.87 26.09
C SER A 16 2.82 -49.38 24.73
N ASN A 17 3.41 -48.89 23.64
CA ASN A 17 4.42 -49.69 22.91
C ASN A 17 5.15 -48.92 21.79
N GLU A 18 6.45 -49.23 21.72
CA GLU A 18 7.46 -48.81 20.76
C GLU A 18 7.25 -49.31 19.33
N SER A 19 7.72 -48.52 18.36
CA SER A 19 8.47 -48.98 17.17
C SER A 19 9.20 -47.75 16.60
N HIS A 20 10.47 -47.51 16.90
CA HIS A 20 11.68 -48.09 16.29
C HIS A 20 11.70 -48.05 14.76
N MET A 21 12.16 -46.94 14.18
CA MET A 21 13.07 -46.99 13.03
C MET A 21 14.11 -45.87 13.12
N LYS A 22 15.35 -46.33 13.07
CA LYS A 22 16.62 -45.63 13.13
C LYS A 22 16.74 -44.66 11.94
N ASN A 23 17.31 -43.49 12.17
CA ASN A 23 18.35 -43.01 11.27
C ASN A 23 19.40 -42.21 12.01
N VAL A 24 20.57 -42.82 12.05
CA VAL A 24 21.85 -42.30 12.48
C VAL A 24 22.26 -41.24 11.46
N SER A 25 22.27 -39.97 11.87
CA SER A 25 23.02 -38.94 11.14
C SER A 25 24.45 -38.94 11.65
N PRO A 26 25.46 -39.09 10.78
CA PRO A 26 26.84 -39.22 11.20
C PRO A 26 27.36 -37.87 11.71
N ALA A 27 28.19 -37.96 12.76
CA ALA A 27 29.05 -36.88 13.19
C ALA A 27 29.92 -36.41 12.00
N LEU A 28 29.68 -35.18 11.54
CA LEU A 28 30.65 -34.42 10.76
C LEU A 28 31.38 -33.50 11.74
N GLN A 29 32.41 -34.05 12.37
CA GLN A 29 33.59 -33.25 12.68
C GLN A 29 34.19 -32.84 11.34
N ASN A 30 34.06 -31.57 10.98
CA ASN A 30 34.92 -30.92 10.00
C ASN A 30 35.31 -29.55 10.55
N SER A 31 36.55 -29.48 11.01
CA SER A 31 37.31 -28.25 11.18
C SER A 31 37.57 -27.63 9.81
N ALA A 32 36.88 -26.55 9.47
CA ALA A 32 37.24 -25.63 8.39
C ALA A 32 36.58 -24.28 8.69
N GLY A 33 37.30 -23.18 8.43
CA GLY A 33 37.09 -21.86 9.02
C GLY A 33 35.67 -21.29 8.92
N SER A 34 35.38 -20.33 9.81
CA SER A 34 34.18 -19.51 9.73
C SER A 34 34.17 -18.80 8.38
N GLU A 35 33.51 -19.38 7.37
CA GLU A 35 33.15 -18.64 6.18
C GLU A 35 32.20 -17.54 6.64
N ASP A 36 32.70 -16.30 6.63
CA ASP A 36 31.92 -15.12 6.93
C ASP A 36 30.71 -15.07 5.99
N ILE A 37 29.54 -15.44 6.52
CA ILE A 37 28.26 -15.32 5.82
C ILE A 37 28.08 -13.85 5.49
N LYS A 38 28.19 -13.49 4.20
CA LYS A 38 28.05 -12.10 3.77
C LYS A 38 26.58 -11.75 3.74
N LEU A 39 26.26 -10.51 4.06
CA LEU A 39 24.88 -10.01 4.08
C LEU A 39 24.14 -10.27 2.74
N LYS A 40 24.86 -10.22 1.62
CA LYS A 40 24.34 -10.51 0.27
C LYS A 40 23.86 -11.94 0.07
N ASP A 41 24.32 -12.88 0.89
CA ASP A 41 23.99 -14.31 0.77
C ASP A 41 22.72 -14.65 1.60
N VAL A 42 22.30 -13.73 2.47
CA VAL A 42 21.10 -13.88 3.33
C VAL A 42 20.02 -12.83 3.06
N VAL A 43 20.37 -11.67 2.48
CA VAL A 43 19.43 -10.60 2.12
C VAL A 43 19.14 -10.62 0.63
N PHE A 44 17.90 -10.98 0.28
CA PHE A 44 17.40 -10.90 -1.08
C PHE A 44 16.53 -9.66 -1.23
N LEU A 45 16.95 -8.73 -2.09
CA LEU A 45 16.15 -7.57 -2.44
C LEU A 45 15.18 -7.94 -3.56
N SER A 46 13.89 -7.81 -3.29
CA SER A 46 12.87 -7.99 -4.32
C SER A 46 13.07 -6.98 -5.46
N ARG A 47 12.96 -7.43 -6.71
CA ARG A 47 13.18 -6.59 -7.91
C ARG A 47 12.31 -5.33 -7.93
N GLN A 48 11.16 -5.32 -7.24
CA GLN A 48 10.30 -4.15 -7.12
C GLN A 48 10.97 -2.95 -6.43
N PHE A 49 11.93 -3.16 -5.52
CA PHE A 49 12.66 -2.07 -4.86
C PHE A 49 13.76 -1.47 -5.74
N GLN A 50 14.02 -2.05 -6.91
CA GLN A 50 15.05 -1.61 -7.85
C GLN A 50 14.48 -0.78 -9.01
N ARG A 51 13.16 -0.69 -9.13
CA ARG A 51 12.48 0.07 -10.20
C ARG A 51 11.80 1.31 -9.61
N SER A 52 11.87 2.42 -10.33
CA SER A 52 11.08 3.62 -10.00
C SER A 52 9.60 3.42 -10.37
N VAL A 53 8.72 3.78 -9.44
CA VAL A 53 7.26 3.80 -9.66
C VAL A 53 6.88 4.96 -10.60
N ARG A 54 6.13 4.64 -11.64
CA ARG A 54 5.58 5.56 -12.63
C ARG A 54 4.07 5.60 -12.56
N LEU A 55 3.51 6.73 -12.11
CA LEU A 55 2.06 6.88 -11.93
C LEU A 55 1.23 6.68 -13.19
N ASP A 56 1.77 6.98 -14.36
CA ASP A 56 1.04 6.88 -15.63
C ASP A 56 0.91 5.46 -16.18
N ILE A 57 1.64 4.51 -15.58
CA ILE A 57 1.69 3.09 -15.96
C ILE A 57 1.21 2.21 -14.80
N ASP A 58 1.64 2.53 -13.58
CA ASP A 58 1.58 1.61 -12.44
C ASP A 58 0.30 1.79 -11.58
N PHE A 59 -0.55 2.79 -11.83
CA PHE A 59 -1.67 3.14 -10.94
C PHE A 59 -2.85 2.14 -10.90
N GLU A 60 -2.99 1.29 -11.93
CA GLU A 60 -3.99 0.23 -12.02
C GLU A 60 -3.38 -1.17 -11.82
N ASP A 61 -2.07 -1.25 -11.53
CA ASP A 61 -1.37 -2.52 -11.37
C ASP A 61 -1.19 -2.86 -9.89
N VAL A 62 -1.87 -3.91 -9.42
CA VAL A 62 -1.69 -4.43 -8.05
C VAL A 62 -0.24 -4.81 -7.78
N ALA A 63 0.51 -5.25 -8.79
CA ALA A 63 1.92 -5.58 -8.63
C ALA A 63 2.77 -4.36 -8.24
N ALA A 64 2.32 -3.14 -8.56
CA ALA A 64 2.99 -1.90 -8.15
C ALA A 64 2.84 -1.59 -6.66
N LEU A 65 1.80 -2.14 -5.99
CA LEU A 65 1.63 -2.06 -4.53
C LEU A 65 2.49 -3.07 -3.79
N ARG A 66 2.87 -4.18 -4.43
CA ARG A 66 3.56 -5.28 -3.75
C ARG A 66 4.89 -4.81 -3.16
N GLY A 67 5.02 -4.96 -1.84
CA GLY A 67 6.22 -4.57 -1.09
C GLY A 67 6.34 -3.08 -0.82
N TYR A 68 5.35 -2.25 -1.16
CA TYR A 68 5.27 -0.93 -0.58
C TYR A 68 5.01 -1.05 0.93
N ILE A 69 5.83 -0.37 1.74
CA ILE A 69 5.67 -0.32 3.19
C ILE A 69 5.24 1.09 3.53
N CYS A 70 3.99 1.26 3.96
CA CYS A 70 3.46 2.55 4.37
C CYS A 70 4.18 3.03 5.65
N GLN A 71 5.04 4.04 5.51
CA GLN A 71 5.74 4.66 6.63
C GLN A 71 4.81 5.62 7.38
N GLY A 72 5.08 5.88 8.67
CA GLY A 72 4.27 6.78 9.48
C GLY A 72 4.14 8.21 8.92
N THR A 73 5.18 8.72 8.26
CA THR A 73 5.13 10.04 7.58
C THR A 73 4.19 10.04 6.38
N ALA A 74 4.20 8.97 5.58
CA ALA A 74 3.31 8.81 4.43
C ALA A 74 1.85 8.72 4.90
N ARG A 75 1.59 7.96 5.98
CA ARG A 75 0.27 7.88 6.61
C ARG A 75 -0.20 9.22 7.13
N SER A 76 0.65 9.96 7.86
CA SER A 76 0.30 11.28 8.40
C SER A 76 -0.06 12.30 7.30
N VAL A 77 0.65 12.28 6.17
CA VAL A 77 0.32 13.12 5.00
C VAL A 77 -1.03 12.75 4.42
N LEU A 78 -1.32 11.45 4.30
CA LEU A 78 -2.59 10.95 3.78
C LEU A 78 -3.76 11.32 4.71
N GLU A 79 -3.60 11.14 6.03
CA GLU A 79 -4.59 11.51 7.05
C GLU A 79 -4.87 13.03 7.05
N THR A 80 -3.82 13.85 6.97
CA THR A 80 -3.96 15.31 6.91
C THR A 80 -4.70 15.75 5.64
N THR A 81 -4.36 15.14 4.51
CA THR A 81 -5.06 15.39 3.24
C THR A 81 -6.54 15.01 3.36
N ALA A 82 -6.84 13.82 3.89
CA ALA A 82 -8.19 13.32 4.07
C ALA A 82 -9.02 14.25 4.98
N ARG A 83 -8.44 14.70 6.09
CA ARG A 83 -9.07 15.65 7.00
C ARG A 83 -9.43 16.96 6.28
N HIS A 84 -8.51 17.53 5.50
CA HIS A 84 -8.79 18.75 4.74
C HIS A 84 -9.89 18.56 3.68
N ILE A 85 -10.00 17.37 3.08
CA ILE A 85 -11.07 17.08 2.12
C ILE A 85 -12.44 17.10 2.83
N GLU A 86 -12.52 16.47 4.01
CA GLU A 86 -13.77 16.37 4.77
C GLU A 86 -14.18 17.68 5.46
N GLU A 87 -13.22 18.39 6.06
CA GLU A 87 -13.50 19.54 6.93
C GLU A 87 -13.44 20.89 6.20
N SER A 88 -12.95 20.94 4.95
CA SER A 88 -12.77 22.19 4.21
C SER A 88 -13.15 22.07 2.73
N SER A 89 -13.10 23.19 2.00
CA SER A 89 -13.25 23.24 0.55
C SER A 89 -11.92 23.03 -0.22
N GLN A 90 -10.82 22.71 0.46
CA GLN A 90 -9.52 22.49 -0.18
C GLN A 90 -9.54 21.22 -1.01
N ARG A 91 -9.20 21.32 -2.29
CA ARG A 91 -9.18 20.19 -3.23
C ARG A 91 -7.90 20.08 -4.05
N ALA A 92 -6.89 20.89 -3.74
CA ALA A 92 -5.59 20.85 -4.39
C ALA A 92 -4.49 20.67 -3.35
N PHE A 93 -3.66 19.64 -3.51
CA PHE A 93 -2.62 19.30 -2.55
C PHE A 93 -1.28 19.13 -3.27
N THR A 94 -0.19 19.50 -2.58
CA THR A 94 1.16 19.20 -3.05
C THR A 94 1.86 18.30 -2.04
N TRP A 95 2.27 17.10 -2.45
CA TRP A 95 3.09 16.21 -1.64
C TRP A 95 4.56 16.42 -1.99
N THR A 96 5.29 16.99 -1.03
CA THR A 96 6.72 17.27 -1.15
C THR A 96 7.55 16.37 -0.25
N GLY A 97 8.74 15.99 -0.69
CA GLY A 97 9.68 15.21 0.12
C GLY A 97 10.85 14.68 -0.70
N PRO A 98 11.88 14.11 -0.05
CA PRO A 98 13.11 13.70 -0.71
C PRO A 98 12.88 12.65 -1.81
N PHE A 99 13.82 12.56 -2.76
CA PHE A 99 13.86 11.45 -3.71
C PHE A 99 14.00 10.12 -2.96
N GLY A 100 13.29 9.08 -3.41
CA GLY A 100 13.24 7.79 -2.71
C GLY A 100 12.31 7.75 -1.48
N GLY A 101 11.73 8.87 -1.03
CA GLY A 101 10.82 8.91 0.11
C GLY A 101 9.43 8.30 -0.10
N GLY A 102 9.23 7.48 -1.13
CA GLY A 102 7.97 6.75 -1.36
C GLY A 102 6.76 7.58 -1.82
N LYS A 103 6.92 8.85 -2.20
CA LYS A 103 5.79 9.74 -2.59
C LYS A 103 4.97 9.20 -3.77
N SER A 104 5.65 8.76 -4.83
CA SER A 104 4.97 8.19 -6.00
C SER A 104 4.30 6.86 -5.67
N SER A 105 4.91 6.05 -4.80
CA SER A 105 4.32 4.80 -4.31
C SER A 105 3.09 5.05 -3.44
N LEU A 106 3.12 6.06 -2.56
CA LEU A 106 1.95 6.51 -1.79
C LEU A 106 0.82 6.96 -2.73
N ALA A 107 1.15 7.65 -3.82
CA ALA A 107 0.15 8.06 -4.79
C ALA A 107 -0.43 6.88 -5.57
N VAL A 108 0.36 5.84 -5.90
CA VAL A 108 -0.20 4.59 -6.45
C VAL A 108 -1.11 3.90 -5.44
N ALA A 109 -0.73 3.84 -4.16
CA ALA A 109 -1.58 3.31 -3.09
C ALA A 109 -2.90 4.10 -2.98
N LEU A 110 -2.85 5.42 -3.06
CA LEU A 110 -4.04 6.26 -3.09
C LEU A 110 -4.91 5.99 -4.33
N CYS A 111 -4.32 5.89 -5.52
CA CYS A 111 -5.06 5.55 -6.75
C CYS A 111 -5.74 4.19 -6.63
N SER A 112 -5.07 3.24 -5.98
CA SER A 112 -5.58 1.89 -5.76
C SER A 112 -6.74 1.86 -4.76
N LEU A 113 -6.71 2.70 -3.71
CA LEU A 113 -7.83 2.87 -2.78
C LEU A 113 -9.12 3.32 -3.48
N VAL A 114 -8.98 4.21 -4.48
CA VAL A 114 -10.12 4.76 -5.22
C VAL A 114 -10.44 4.00 -6.51
N SER A 115 -9.82 2.83 -6.71
CA SER A 115 -10.00 2.00 -7.91
C SER A 115 -11.43 1.47 -8.03
N ASN A 116 -11.85 1.19 -9.27
CA ASN A 116 -13.12 0.53 -9.55
C ASN A 116 -13.09 -0.97 -9.20
N GLU A 117 -11.91 -1.58 -9.16
CA GLU A 117 -11.74 -3.01 -8.91
C GLU A 117 -11.61 -3.32 -7.39
N PRO A 118 -12.51 -4.15 -6.81
CA PRO A 118 -12.50 -4.44 -5.38
C PRO A 118 -11.21 -5.09 -4.87
N ALA A 119 -10.59 -5.97 -5.68
CA ALA A 119 -9.34 -6.64 -5.30
C ALA A 119 -8.18 -5.65 -5.15
N ILE A 120 -8.12 -4.62 -6.01
CA ILE A 120 -7.13 -3.55 -5.95
C ILE A 120 -7.35 -2.69 -4.70
N ARG A 121 -8.60 -2.34 -4.40
CA ARG A 121 -8.95 -1.58 -3.20
C ARG A 121 -8.57 -2.31 -1.92
N GLN A 122 -8.90 -3.60 -1.83
CA GLN A 122 -8.58 -4.44 -0.68
C GLN A 122 -7.06 -4.52 -0.46
N ALA A 123 -6.28 -4.72 -1.52
CA ALA A 123 -4.83 -4.73 -1.44
C ALA A 123 -4.26 -3.37 -0.96
N ALA A 124 -4.88 -2.26 -1.36
CA ALA A 124 -4.48 -0.93 -0.94
C ALA A 124 -4.78 -0.66 0.54
N LEU A 125 -5.94 -1.10 1.04
CA LEU A 125 -6.32 -1.01 2.45
C LEU A 125 -5.34 -1.79 3.33
N GLU A 126 -5.03 -3.03 2.95
CA GLU A 126 -4.02 -3.86 3.64
C GLU A 126 -2.64 -3.19 3.66
N THR A 127 -2.21 -2.68 2.49
CA THR A 127 -0.90 -2.02 2.34
C THR A 127 -0.77 -0.75 3.17
N LEU A 128 -1.87 -0.01 3.32
CA LEU A 128 -1.91 1.22 4.12
C LEU A 128 -2.25 0.96 5.59
N SER A 129 -2.52 -0.31 5.95
CA SER A 129 -2.96 -0.74 7.29
C SER A 129 -4.20 0.03 7.74
N LEU A 130 -5.19 0.11 6.86
CA LEU A 130 -6.46 0.78 7.09
C LEU A 130 -7.54 -0.29 7.25
N ASP A 131 -8.41 -0.10 8.25
CA ASP A 131 -9.60 -0.90 8.41
C ASP A 131 -10.80 -0.15 7.79
N GLU A 132 -11.62 -0.83 6.98
CA GLU A 132 -12.80 -0.20 6.35
C GLU A 132 -13.82 0.29 7.38
N GLU A 133 -13.85 -0.36 8.55
CA GLU A 133 -14.77 -0.07 9.65
C GLU A 133 -14.25 1.03 10.60
N GLU A 134 -12.98 1.45 10.45
CA GLU A 134 -12.44 2.52 11.26
C GLU A 134 -13.07 3.87 10.90
N GLU A 135 -13.47 4.63 11.92
CA GLU A 135 -13.97 6.01 11.81
C GLU A 135 -12.84 7.01 11.50
N SER A 136 -11.91 6.63 10.62
CA SER A 136 -10.78 7.46 10.21
C SER A 136 -11.17 8.39 9.06
N TYR A 137 -10.41 9.48 8.86
CA TYR A 137 -10.69 10.43 7.79
C TYR A 137 -10.43 9.82 6.39
N ILE A 138 -9.52 8.84 6.28
CA ILE A 138 -9.05 8.33 4.98
C ILE A 138 -10.16 7.59 4.21
N PRO A 139 -10.79 6.52 4.74
CA PRO A 139 -11.86 5.81 4.04
C PRO A 139 -13.05 6.72 3.73
N ARG A 140 -13.35 7.72 4.58
CA ARG A 140 -14.42 8.69 4.33
C ARG A 140 -14.10 9.59 3.13
N ALA A 141 -12.93 10.24 3.16
CA ALA A 141 -12.50 11.17 2.12
C ALA A 141 -12.27 10.50 0.75
N PHE A 142 -11.84 9.24 0.76
CA PHE A 142 -11.49 8.47 -0.45
C PHE A 142 -12.41 7.27 -0.66
N SER A 143 -13.64 7.33 -0.14
CA SER A 143 -14.63 6.27 -0.36
C SER A 143 -14.92 6.13 -1.85
N ALA A 144 -14.58 4.98 -2.40
CA ALA A 144 -14.94 4.58 -3.75
C ALA A 144 -16.09 3.57 -3.65
N THR A 145 -17.28 3.95 -4.12
CA THR A 145 -18.44 3.05 -4.26
C THR A 145 -18.80 2.93 -5.75
N GLY A 146 -19.30 1.76 -6.15
CA GLY A 146 -19.66 1.48 -7.55
C GLY A 146 -18.44 1.50 -8.47
N ASP A 147 -18.44 2.40 -9.46
CA ASP A 147 -17.45 2.48 -10.55
C ASP A 147 -16.10 3.09 -10.16
N GLY A 148 -15.85 3.36 -8.88
CA GLY A 148 -14.60 3.98 -8.42
C GLY A 148 -14.45 5.44 -8.84
N TRP A 149 -13.25 5.99 -8.69
CA TRP A 149 -12.93 7.36 -9.11
C TRP A 149 -12.30 7.36 -10.49
N LEU A 150 -12.57 8.41 -11.28
CA LEU A 150 -11.80 8.68 -12.47
C LEU A 150 -10.42 9.22 -12.07
N VAL A 151 -9.42 8.35 -12.08
CA VAL A 151 -8.02 8.72 -11.80
C VAL A 151 -7.34 9.14 -13.10
N MET A 152 -6.70 10.31 -13.11
CA MET A 152 -5.99 10.83 -14.26
C MET A 152 -4.54 11.17 -13.91
N PRO A 153 -3.61 10.20 -14.00
CA PRO A 153 -2.21 10.47 -13.75
C PRO A 153 -1.62 11.30 -14.90
N VAL A 154 -1.09 12.47 -14.56
CA VAL A 154 -0.33 13.33 -15.48
C VAL A 154 1.10 13.42 -14.98
N VAL A 155 2.03 12.93 -15.79
CA VAL A 155 3.48 12.98 -15.52
C VAL A 155 4.14 14.03 -16.41
N GLY A 156 5.30 14.53 -15.99
CA GLY A 156 6.06 15.51 -16.76
C GLY A 156 6.45 14.96 -18.14
N ASN A 157 5.95 15.61 -19.19
CA ASN A 157 6.33 15.37 -20.57
C ASN A 157 6.58 16.73 -21.25
N ARG A 158 7.29 16.74 -22.38
CA ARG A 158 7.54 17.92 -23.21
C ARG A 158 6.32 18.37 -24.03
N SER A 159 5.19 17.68 -23.91
CA SER A 159 3.92 18.03 -24.55
C SER A 159 3.14 19.09 -23.76
N SER A 160 2.15 19.71 -24.39
CA SER A 160 1.20 20.58 -23.68
C SER A 160 0.44 19.80 -22.60
N VAL A 161 0.19 20.44 -21.46
CA VAL A 161 -0.67 19.89 -20.40
C VAL A 161 -2.09 19.67 -20.93
N VAL A 162 -2.56 20.56 -21.83
CA VAL A 162 -3.87 20.43 -22.48
C VAL A 162 -3.93 19.13 -23.27
N ASP A 163 -2.90 18.84 -24.07
CA ASP A 163 -2.86 17.60 -24.88
C ASP A 163 -2.83 16.37 -24.00
N ALA A 164 -2.08 16.40 -22.90
CA ALA A 164 -2.00 15.29 -21.95
C ALA A 164 -3.37 15.00 -21.30
N LEU A 165 -4.10 16.04 -20.90
CA LEU A 165 -5.46 15.91 -20.34
C LEU A 165 -6.45 15.39 -21.38
N VAL A 166 -6.44 15.95 -22.59
CA VAL A 166 -7.33 15.52 -23.69
C VAL A 166 -7.09 14.05 -24.04
N CYS A 167 -5.83 13.63 -24.19
CA CYS A 167 -5.48 12.24 -24.47
C CYS A 167 -6.01 11.27 -23.40
N ARG A 168 -5.95 11.68 -22.12
CA ARG A 168 -6.37 10.82 -21.00
C ARG A 168 -7.88 10.80 -20.77
N LEU A 169 -8.57 11.91 -21.05
CA LEU A 169 -10.02 11.99 -20.91
C LEU A 169 -10.76 11.11 -21.91
N LYS A 170 -10.18 10.84 -23.10
CA LYS A 170 -10.86 10.09 -24.20
C LYS A 170 -12.27 10.60 -24.51
N ILE A 171 -12.57 11.87 -24.19
CA ILE A 171 -13.89 12.45 -24.43
C ILE A 171 -13.94 12.98 -25.86
N ASN A 172 -14.86 12.43 -26.67
CA ASN A 172 -15.34 13.13 -27.86
C ASN A 172 -16.00 14.42 -27.39
N PHE A 173 -15.45 15.59 -27.77
CA PHE A 173 -15.93 16.92 -27.40
C PHE A 173 -17.44 17.05 -27.69
N SER A 174 -18.25 16.75 -26.69
CA SER A 174 -19.70 16.93 -26.63
C SER A 174 -20.00 17.56 -25.27
N HIS A 175 -21.18 18.16 -25.13
CA HIS A 175 -21.64 18.91 -23.95
C HIS A 175 -21.49 18.21 -22.57
N ALA A 176 -21.06 16.94 -22.52
CA ALA A 176 -20.71 16.19 -21.33
C ALA A 176 -19.51 16.75 -20.53
N CYS A 177 -18.54 17.40 -21.16
CA CYS A 177 -17.33 17.90 -20.47
C CYS A 177 -17.64 18.90 -19.34
N VAL A 178 -18.61 19.80 -19.55
CA VAL A 178 -18.99 20.82 -18.54
C VAL A 178 -19.72 20.17 -17.37
N LEU A 179 -20.48 19.10 -17.62
CA LEU A 179 -21.23 18.37 -16.59
C LEU A 179 -20.32 17.54 -15.67
N ILE A 180 -19.27 16.91 -16.21
CA ILE A 180 -18.29 16.16 -15.40
C ILE A 180 -17.53 17.12 -14.46
N ALA A 181 -17.07 18.27 -14.97
CA ALA A 181 -16.36 19.25 -14.15
C ALA A 181 -17.27 19.96 -13.12
N ALA A 182 -18.56 20.16 -13.42
CA ALA A 182 -19.49 20.89 -12.54
C ALA A 182 -20.12 20.04 -11.42
N ARG A 183 -20.09 18.71 -11.52
CA ARG A 183 -20.66 17.80 -10.50
C ARG A 183 -19.66 16.85 -9.85
N ALA A 184 -18.49 16.62 -10.44
CA ALA A 184 -17.49 15.74 -9.84
C ALA A 184 -16.71 16.44 -8.73
N ARG A 185 -16.59 15.78 -7.57
CA ARG A 185 -15.60 16.14 -6.55
C ARG A 185 -14.20 15.86 -7.11
N CYS A 186 -13.60 16.83 -7.78
CA CYS A 186 -12.24 16.73 -8.29
C CYS A 186 -11.23 16.99 -7.18
N ILE A 187 -10.18 16.16 -7.09
CA ILE A 187 -9.04 16.38 -6.19
C ILE A 187 -7.76 16.37 -7.01
N LEU A 188 -6.98 17.45 -6.91
CA LEU A 188 -5.73 17.61 -7.63
C LEU A 188 -4.55 17.34 -6.70
N PHE A 189 -3.68 16.41 -7.09
CA PHE A 189 -2.44 16.12 -6.40
C PHE A 189 -1.24 16.50 -7.27
N LYS A 190 -0.37 17.37 -6.76
CA LYS A 190 0.96 17.61 -7.31
C LYS A 190 1.99 16.87 -6.46
N ILE A 191 2.82 16.04 -7.07
CA ILE A 191 3.92 15.38 -6.37
C ILE A 191 5.22 15.99 -6.87
N SER A 192 6.03 16.50 -5.95
CA SER A 192 7.32 17.08 -6.30
C SER A 192 8.38 16.69 -5.29
N SER A 193 9.55 16.28 -5.78
CA SER A 193 10.75 16.26 -4.96
C SER A 193 11.40 17.65 -5.07
N PRO A 194 11.76 18.32 -3.96
CA PRO A 194 12.62 19.49 -4.06
C PRO A 194 13.94 19.06 -4.70
N LEU A 195 14.45 19.86 -5.64
CA LEU A 195 15.78 19.68 -6.21
C LEU A 195 16.78 19.83 -5.06
N ALA A 196 17.28 18.70 -4.56
CA ALA A 196 18.52 18.73 -3.81
C ALA A 196 19.62 19.06 -4.82
N PHE A 197 20.02 20.32 -4.90
CA PHE A 197 21.36 20.65 -5.35
C PHE A 197 22.32 19.97 -4.36
N GLN A 198 22.82 18.80 -4.74
CA GLN A 198 24.04 18.26 -4.14
C GLN A 198 25.17 19.17 -4.64
N THR A 199 25.61 20.08 -3.78
CA THR A 199 27.00 20.54 -3.79
C THR A 199 27.92 19.41 -3.35
#